data_AF-A0AA50HUP9-F1
#
_entry.id   AF-A0AA50HUP9-F1
#
_cell.length_a   1.000
_cell.length_b   1.000
_cell.length_c   1.000
_cell.angle_alpha   90.00
_cell.angle_beta   90.00
_cell.angle_gamma   90.00
#
_symmetry.space_group_name_H-M   'P 1'
#
loop_
_entity.id
_entity.type
_entity.pdbx_description
1 polymer ?
#
loop_
_entity_poly.entity_id
_entity_poly.type
_entity_poly.pdbx_seq_one_letter_code
_entity_poly.pdbx_strand_id
1 'polypeptide(L)'
;MVYGWWWRGYMLLGFAAVAVYAFRTLGLLPTLGFLIPALGISVSAELLGTSTGFPFGYYRYLSGLGYKIAGLVPFTIPLSWFYLGFCSYLLVRAGLRHSNLPRLGQELTAIAVGATLLMSWDFVLDPAMSQTTMPFWVWDVPGGFFGMPYQNFAGWFCTGAVFMAIATLIWRLKKLKSLKLTTVCPWRCIWATSALPR
;
A
#
# COMPACT_ATOMS: atom_id res chain seq x y z
N MET A 1 -23.40 -24.26 -0.91
CA MET A 1 -22.04 -23.67 -0.88
C MET A 1 -21.72 -22.97 -2.20
N VAL A 2 -22.36 -21.83 -2.53
CA VAL A 2 -22.20 -21.17 -3.86
C VAL A 2 -21.70 -19.71 -3.77
N TYR A 3 -21.53 -19.13 -2.57
CA TYR A 3 -21.25 -17.69 -2.42
C TYR A 3 -19.78 -17.31 -2.14
N GLY A 4 -18.83 -18.24 -2.27
CA GLY A 4 -17.42 -18.01 -1.88
C GLY A 4 -16.54 -17.24 -2.88
N TRP A 5 -17.01 -17.01 -4.11
CA TRP A 5 -16.20 -16.48 -5.22
C TRP A 5 -16.28 -14.95 -5.39
N TRP A 6 -17.44 -14.35 -5.08
CA TRP A 6 -17.70 -12.93 -5.29
C TRP A 6 -16.72 -12.03 -4.53
N TRP A 7 -16.42 -12.39 -3.28
CA TRP A 7 -15.49 -11.65 -2.43
C TRP A 7 -14.04 -11.69 -2.97
N ARG A 8 -13.64 -12.79 -3.58
CA ARG A 8 -12.30 -12.92 -4.21
C ARG A 8 -12.24 -12.15 -5.52
N GLY A 9 -13.33 -12.18 -6.29
CA GLY A 9 -13.44 -11.50 -7.57
C GLY A 9 -13.19 -10.00 -7.48
N TYR A 10 -13.83 -9.30 -6.53
CA TYR A 10 -13.65 -7.85 -6.42
C TYR A 10 -12.22 -7.46 -6.04
N MET A 11 -11.54 -8.23 -5.16
CA MET A 11 -10.15 -7.95 -4.77
C MET A 11 -9.18 -8.14 -5.93
N LEU A 12 -9.38 -9.20 -6.72
CA LEU A 12 -8.59 -9.45 -7.92
C LEU A 12 -8.81 -8.38 -9.00
N LEU A 13 -10.06 -7.97 -9.21
CA LEU A 13 -10.40 -6.90 -10.15
C LEU A 13 -9.85 -5.55 -9.67
N GLY A 14 -9.95 -5.24 -8.37
CA GLY A 14 -9.38 -4.03 -7.78
C GLY A 14 -7.86 -3.99 -7.92
N PHE A 15 -7.18 -5.10 -7.62
CA PHE A 15 -5.76 -5.26 -7.86
C PHE A 15 -5.40 -5.04 -9.34
N ALA A 16 -6.09 -5.72 -10.25
CA ALA A 16 -5.82 -5.62 -11.68
C ALA A 16 -6.03 -4.20 -12.20
N ALA A 17 -7.13 -3.54 -11.82
CA ALA A 17 -7.43 -2.18 -12.21
C ALA A 17 -6.35 -1.19 -11.76
N VAL A 18 -5.94 -1.27 -10.49
CA VAL A 18 -4.89 -0.38 -9.94
C VAL A 18 -3.52 -0.71 -10.52
N ALA A 19 -3.20 -1.99 -10.73
CA ALA A 19 -1.93 -2.40 -11.36
C ALA A 19 -1.84 -1.90 -12.81
N VAL A 20 -2.92 -2.04 -13.59
CA VAL A 20 -3.01 -1.52 -14.97
C VAL A 20 -2.90 0.00 -14.97
N TYR A 21 -3.63 0.69 -14.09
CA TYR A 21 -3.55 2.14 -13.94
C TYR A 21 -2.12 2.60 -13.61
N ALA A 22 -1.49 1.98 -12.61
CA ALA A 22 -0.12 2.31 -12.20
C ALA A 22 0.88 2.08 -13.35
N PHE A 23 0.77 0.95 -14.03
CA PHE A 23 1.61 0.62 -15.19
C PHE A 23 1.44 1.63 -16.33
N ARG A 24 0.20 2.00 -16.66
CA ARG A 24 -0.10 2.95 -17.74
C ARG A 24 0.33 4.39 -17.41
N THR A 25 0.28 4.80 -16.15
CA THR A 25 0.54 6.19 -15.74
C THR A 25 1.96 6.44 -15.27
N LEU A 26 2.57 5.51 -14.54
CA LEU A 26 3.90 5.64 -13.95
C LEU A 26 4.95 4.77 -14.65
N GLY A 27 4.53 3.76 -15.41
CA GLY A 27 5.39 2.78 -16.06
C GLY A 27 5.73 1.57 -15.18
N LEU A 28 6.41 0.58 -15.75
CA LEU A 28 6.70 -0.70 -15.08
C LEU A 28 7.51 -0.55 -13.79
N LEU A 29 8.62 0.19 -13.84
CA LEU A 29 9.54 0.26 -12.71
C LEU A 29 8.94 0.93 -11.46
N PRO A 30 8.23 2.07 -11.55
CA PRO A 30 7.59 2.64 -10.36
C PRO A 30 6.45 1.76 -9.82
N THR A 31 5.69 1.10 -10.70
CA THR A 31 4.68 0.12 -10.28
C THR A 31 5.31 -1.02 -9.49
N LEU A 32 6.37 -1.64 -10.01
CA LEU A 32 7.11 -2.69 -9.28
C LEU A 32 7.74 -2.17 -7.99
N GLY A 33 8.23 -0.93 -7.99
CA GLY A 33 8.79 -0.28 -6.82
C GLY A 33 7.78 -0.02 -5.69
N PHE A 34 6.48 -0.07 -5.97
CA PHE A 34 5.43 -0.03 -4.95
C PHE A 34 4.85 -1.42 -4.67
N LEU A 35 4.64 -2.22 -5.72
CA LEU A 35 4.11 -3.58 -5.66
C LEU A 35 4.98 -4.50 -4.79
N ILE A 36 6.29 -4.52 -5.03
CA ILE A 36 7.19 -5.46 -4.35
C ILE A 36 7.25 -5.17 -2.84
N PRO A 37 7.48 -3.92 -2.39
CA PRO A 37 7.43 -3.61 -0.96
C PRO A 37 6.06 -3.88 -0.34
N ALA A 38 4.97 -3.50 -1.03
CA ALA A 38 3.62 -3.71 -0.50
C ALA A 38 3.32 -5.19 -0.28
N LEU A 39 3.60 -6.06 -1.26
CA LEU A 39 3.38 -7.50 -1.13
C LEU A 39 4.35 -8.15 -0.15
N GLY A 40 5.64 -7.82 -0.23
CA GLY A 40 6.68 -8.45 0.60
C GLY A 40 6.51 -8.11 2.08
N ILE A 41 6.27 -6.84 2.40
CA ILE A 41 6.11 -6.39 3.78
C ILE A 41 4.78 -6.87 4.35
N SER A 42 3.67 -6.76 3.61
CA SER A 42 2.37 -7.25 4.10
C SER A 42 2.40 -8.75 4.38
N VAL A 43 2.87 -9.59 3.45
CA VAL A 43 3.00 -11.04 3.69
C VAL A 43 3.86 -11.32 4.91
N SER A 44 4.99 -10.64 5.05
CA SER A 44 5.89 -10.84 6.19
C SER A 44 5.22 -10.42 7.51
N ALA A 45 4.55 -9.27 7.54
CA ALA A 45 3.85 -8.77 8.71
C ALA A 45 2.67 -9.67 9.10
N GLU A 46 1.92 -10.20 8.13
CA GLU A 46 0.79 -11.10 8.34
C GLU A 46 1.26 -12.47 8.85
N LEU A 47 2.35 -13.01 8.29
CA LEU A 47 2.95 -14.25 8.77
C LEU A 47 3.49 -14.09 10.19
N LEU A 48 4.15 -12.96 10.49
CA LEU A 48 4.60 -12.64 11.84
C LEU A 48 3.41 -12.45 12.80
N GLY A 49 2.37 -11.73 12.38
CA GLY A 49 1.18 -11.48 13.20
C GLY A 49 0.45 -12.76 13.58
N THR A 50 0.22 -13.65 12.62
CA THR A 50 -0.47 -14.93 12.85
C THR A 50 0.34 -15.93 13.66
N SER A 51 1.67 -15.79 13.73
CA SER A 51 2.55 -16.71 14.48
C SER A 51 3.01 -16.18 15.84
N THR A 52 3.23 -14.87 15.96
CA THR A 52 3.82 -14.24 17.16
C THR A 52 2.90 -13.22 17.84
N GLY A 53 1.77 -12.88 17.21
CA GLY A 53 0.89 -11.82 17.70
C GLY A 53 1.44 -10.40 17.47
N PHE A 54 2.60 -10.22 16.85
CA PHE A 54 3.14 -8.91 16.45
C PHE A 54 3.25 -8.84 14.93
N PRO A 55 2.76 -7.80 14.24
CA PRO A 55 2.40 -6.46 14.75
C PRO A 55 0.92 -6.23 15.06
N PHE A 56 0.03 -7.19 14.81
CA PHE A 56 -1.42 -6.95 14.83
C PHE A 56 -2.16 -7.45 16.08
N GLY A 57 -1.57 -8.35 16.86
CA GLY A 57 -2.24 -9.13 17.91
C GLY A 57 -2.45 -10.58 17.51
N TYR A 58 -2.88 -11.43 18.45
CA TYR A 58 -3.18 -12.84 18.17
C TYR A 58 -4.56 -12.97 17.51
N TYR A 59 -4.57 -13.46 16.28
CA TYR A 59 -5.79 -13.73 15.53
C TYR A 59 -5.59 -14.89 14.55
N ARG A 60 -6.69 -15.51 14.14
CA ARG A 60 -6.69 -16.66 13.23
C ARG A 60 -7.64 -16.44 12.08
N TYR A 61 -7.12 -16.51 10.85
CA TYR A 61 -7.93 -16.51 9.64
C TYR A 61 -8.74 -17.80 9.50
N LEU A 62 -10.02 -17.66 9.17
CA LEU A 62 -10.91 -18.78 8.83
C LEU A 62 -10.78 -19.13 7.34
N SER A 63 -11.51 -20.15 6.88
CA SER A 63 -11.43 -20.68 5.50
C SER A 63 -12.17 -19.84 4.45
N GLY A 64 -12.76 -18.71 4.83
CA GLY A 64 -13.62 -17.88 3.96
C GLY A 64 -12.90 -17.15 2.82
N LEU A 65 -11.61 -16.83 2.97
CA LEU A 65 -10.87 -15.95 2.04
C LEU A 65 -10.09 -16.67 0.93
N GLY A 66 -10.20 -18.00 0.82
CA GLY A 66 -9.55 -18.79 -0.23
C GLY A 66 -8.21 -19.40 0.18
N TYR A 67 -7.31 -19.61 -0.80
CA TYR A 67 -6.04 -20.31 -0.55
C TYR A 67 -5.16 -19.53 0.42
N LYS A 68 -4.62 -20.23 1.42
CA LYS A 68 -3.74 -19.63 2.43
C LYS A 68 -2.28 -19.83 2.05
N ILE A 69 -1.55 -18.74 1.89
CA ILE A 69 -0.09 -18.72 1.85
C ILE A 69 0.42 -19.34 3.15
N ALA A 70 1.25 -20.37 3.03
CA ALA A 70 1.77 -21.17 4.14
C ALA A 70 0.69 -21.77 5.07
N GLY A 71 -0.56 -21.91 4.61
CA GLY A 71 -1.67 -22.39 5.44
C GLY A 71 -2.21 -21.37 6.46
N LEU A 72 -1.62 -20.17 6.54
CA LEU A 72 -1.91 -19.17 7.57
C LEU A 72 -2.61 -17.91 7.02
N VAL A 73 -2.10 -17.32 5.94
CA VAL A 73 -2.53 -16.00 5.46
C VAL A 73 -3.19 -16.09 4.08
N PRO A 74 -4.43 -15.62 3.88
CA PRO A 74 -5.06 -15.65 2.56
C PRO A 74 -4.31 -14.79 1.53
N PHE A 75 -4.09 -15.31 0.32
CA PHE A 75 -3.32 -14.59 -0.70
C PHE A 75 -3.95 -13.27 -1.17
N THR A 76 -5.26 -13.11 -0.95
CA THR A 76 -6.01 -11.89 -1.32
C THR A 76 -5.68 -10.71 -0.42
N ILE A 77 -5.22 -10.95 0.82
CA ILE A 77 -4.89 -9.89 1.78
C ILE A 77 -3.69 -9.07 1.28
N PRO A 78 -2.51 -9.65 0.95
CA PRO A 78 -1.40 -8.87 0.38
C PRO A 78 -1.79 -8.06 -0.86
N LEU A 79 -2.68 -8.58 -1.71
CA LEU A 79 -3.16 -7.86 -2.88
C LEU A 79 -3.96 -6.61 -2.49
N SER A 80 -4.75 -6.66 -1.41
CA SER A 80 -5.49 -5.51 -0.89
C SER A 80 -4.59 -4.44 -0.30
N TRP A 81 -3.55 -4.84 0.42
CA TRP A 81 -2.50 -3.94 0.87
C TRP A 81 -1.89 -3.12 -0.27
N PHE A 82 -1.63 -3.75 -1.42
CA PHE A 82 -1.13 -3.04 -2.59
C PHE A 82 -2.13 -2.02 -3.14
N TYR A 83 -3.34 -2.43 -3.53
CA TYR A 83 -4.24 -1.52 -4.25
C TYR A 83 -4.81 -0.43 -3.34
N LEU A 84 -5.14 -0.73 -2.08
CA LEU A 84 -5.62 0.25 -1.11
C LEU A 84 -4.48 1.19 -0.70
N GLY A 85 -3.32 0.64 -0.36
CA GLY A 85 -2.15 1.42 0.00
C GLY A 85 -1.73 2.36 -1.12
N PHE A 86 -1.75 1.89 -2.37
CA PHE A 86 -1.42 2.70 -3.54
C PHE A 86 -2.42 3.83 -3.77
N CYS A 87 -3.73 3.54 -3.70
CA CYS A 87 -4.77 4.57 -3.82
C CYS A 87 -4.66 5.62 -2.70
N SER A 88 -4.53 5.20 -1.44
CA SER A 88 -4.38 6.11 -0.30
C SER A 88 -3.16 7.01 -0.44
N TYR A 89 -2.01 6.44 -0.82
CA TYR A 89 -0.78 7.20 -1.02
C TYR A 89 -0.89 8.19 -2.19
N LEU A 90 -1.45 7.75 -3.33
CA LEU A 90 -1.63 8.61 -4.49
C LEU A 90 -2.64 9.73 -4.24
N LEU A 91 -3.71 9.48 -3.50
CA LEU A 91 -4.73 10.47 -3.17
C LEU A 91 -4.09 11.65 -2.40
N VAL A 92 -3.30 11.34 -1.37
CA VAL A 92 -2.61 12.37 -0.59
C VAL A 92 -1.56 13.08 -1.46
N ARG A 93 -0.77 12.34 -2.24
CA ARG A 93 0.21 12.94 -3.16
C ARG A 93 -0.44 13.86 -4.20
N ALA A 94 -1.63 13.54 -4.68
CA ALA A 94 -2.37 14.37 -5.62
C ALA A 94 -2.85 15.67 -4.92
N GLY A 95 -3.38 15.57 -3.70
CA GLY A 95 -3.78 16.73 -2.90
C GLY A 95 -2.61 17.65 -2.54
N LEU A 96 -1.42 17.09 -2.31
CA LEU A 96 -0.23 17.87 -1.95
C LEU A 96 0.47 18.54 -3.15
N ARG A 97 0.03 18.31 -4.40
CA ARG A 97 0.69 18.86 -5.61
C ARG A 97 0.84 20.38 -5.60
N HIS A 98 -0.11 21.09 -5.01
CA HIS A 98 -0.15 22.56 -4.94
C HIS A 98 0.23 23.10 -3.56
N SER A 99 0.78 22.25 -2.68
CA SER A 99 1.22 22.68 -1.35
C SER A 99 2.55 23.43 -1.41
N ASN A 100 2.71 24.45 -0.56
CA ASN A 100 3.97 25.18 -0.38
C ASN A 100 5.01 24.41 0.47
N LEU A 101 4.73 23.15 0.79
CA LEU A 101 5.62 22.33 1.61
C LEU A 101 6.90 21.98 0.84
N PRO A 102 8.06 21.93 1.53
CA PRO A 102 9.26 21.39 0.92
C PRO A 102 9.02 19.94 0.50
N ARG A 103 9.76 19.47 -0.51
CA ARG A 103 9.58 18.13 -1.07
C ARG A 103 9.61 17.02 -0.01
N LEU A 104 10.52 17.10 0.96
CA LEU A 104 10.59 16.14 2.06
C LEU A 104 9.32 16.19 2.93
N GLY A 105 8.80 17.39 3.20
CA GLY A 105 7.53 17.56 3.91
C GLY A 105 6.37 16.91 3.15
N GLN A 106 6.28 17.12 1.83
CA GLN A 106 5.25 16.47 1.01
C GLN A 106 5.35 14.93 1.03
N GLU A 107 6.58 14.40 0.97
CA GLU A 107 6.83 12.95 1.02
C GLU A 107 6.42 12.37 2.39
N LEU A 108 6.81 13.02 3.49
CA LEU A 108 6.45 12.59 4.85
C LEU A 108 4.94 12.70 5.10
N THR A 109 4.29 13.78 4.67
CA THR A 109 2.84 13.93 4.78
C THR A 109 2.11 12.89 3.94
N ALA A 110 2.59 12.58 2.73
CA ALA A 110 2.02 11.52 1.90
C ALA A 110 2.09 10.15 2.57
N ILE A 111 3.20 9.83 3.24
CA ILE A 111 3.37 8.58 3.98
C ILE A 111 2.46 8.56 5.21
N ALA A 112 2.51 9.60 6.06
CA ALA A 112 1.76 9.65 7.31
C ALA A 112 0.25 9.62 7.06
N VAL A 113 -0.26 10.53 6.23
CA VAL A 113 -1.70 10.60 5.93
C VAL A 113 -2.14 9.41 5.08
N GLY A 114 -1.30 8.93 4.14
CA GLY A 114 -1.60 7.74 3.35
C GLY A 114 -1.73 6.48 4.21
N ALA A 115 -0.82 6.30 5.18
CA ALA A 115 -0.88 5.21 6.15
C ALA A 115 -2.10 5.35 7.08
N THR A 116 -2.45 6.56 7.51
CA THR A 116 -3.67 6.80 8.28
C THR A 116 -4.92 6.43 7.48
N LEU A 117 -5.02 6.81 6.21
CA LEU A 117 -6.16 6.44 5.36
C LEU A 117 -6.27 4.92 5.18
N LEU A 118 -5.14 4.24 5.02
CA LEU A 118 -5.11 2.77 4.96
C LEU A 118 -5.56 2.13 6.27
N MET A 119 -5.09 2.65 7.42
CA MET A 119 -5.54 2.22 8.74
C MET A 119 -7.03 2.53 8.96
N SER A 120 -7.53 3.67 8.49
CA SER A 120 -8.95 4.02 8.57
C SER A 120 -9.82 3.08 7.75
N TRP A 121 -9.31 2.57 6.63
CA TRP A 121 -10.00 1.52 5.88
C TRP A 121 -10.11 0.24 6.72
N ASP A 122 -9.03 -0.22 7.33
CA ASP A 122 -9.04 -1.39 8.23
C ASP A 122 -9.96 -1.19 9.44
N PHE A 123 -9.95 0.01 10.02
CA PHE A 123 -10.82 0.39 11.14
C PHE A 123 -12.31 0.16 10.86
N VAL A 124 -12.75 0.44 9.62
CA VAL A 124 -14.15 0.24 9.20
C VAL A 124 -14.39 -1.21 8.75
N LEU A 125 -13.38 -1.83 8.12
CA LEU A 125 -13.48 -3.19 7.61
C LEU A 125 -13.55 -4.24 8.73
N ASP A 126 -12.77 -4.08 9.81
CA ASP A 126 -12.60 -5.14 10.81
C ASP A 126 -13.92 -5.54 11.48
N PRO A 127 -14.76 -4.63 12.01
CA PRO A 127 -16.06 -5.01 12.59
C PRO A 127 -16.99 -5.66 11.56
N ALA A 128 -16.95 -5.19 10.31
CA ALA A 128 -17.76 -5.73 9.22
C ALA A 128 -17.35 -7.15 8.80
N MET A 129 -16.13 -7.58 9.12
CA MET A 129 -15.62 -8.89 8.71
C MET A 129 -15.49 -9.88 9.88
N SER A 130 -15.29 -9.38 11.11
CA SER A 130 -15.16 -10.20 12.32
C SER A 130 -16.50 -10.44 13.04
N GLN A 131 -17.49 -9.54 12.92
CA GLN A 131 -18.77 -9.66 13.64
C GLN A 131 -19.94 -10.16 12.79
N THR A 132 -19.70 -10.54 11.54
CA THR A 132 -20.74 -11.10 10.68
C THR A 132 -21.10 -12.53 11.07
N THR A 133 -22.26 -13.00 10.61
CA THR A 133 -22.73 -14.37 10.81
C THR A 133 -21.74 -15.44 10.30
N MET A 134 -20.85 -15.06 9.38
CA MET A 134 -19.75 -15.90 8.88
C MET A 134 -18.43 -15.11 8.98
N PRO A 135 -17.77 -15.11 10.15
CA PRO A 135 -16.56 -14.31 10.36
C PRO A 135 -15.42 -14.78 9.46
N PHE A 136 -14.60 -13.84 9.00
CA PHE A 136 -13.44 -14.13 8.16
C PHE A 136 -12.16 -14.38 8.97
N TRP A 137 -12.06 -13.76 10.14
CA TRP A 137 -11.03 -14.00 11.14
C TRP A 137 -11.63 -13.83 12.53
N VAL A 138 -10.98 -14.46 13.51
CA VAL A 138 -11.37 -14.38 14.92
C VAL A 138 -10.16 -13.91 15.72
N TRP A 139 -10.41 -12.98 16.63
CA TRP A 139 -9.44 -12.48 17.59
C TRP A 139 -9.34 -13.47 18.75
N ASP A 140 -8.14 -14.01 19.00
CA ASP A 140 -7.91 -14.95 20.12
C ASP A 140 -7.87 -14.19 21.46
N VAL A 141 -7.44 -12.93 21.42
CA VAL A 141 -7.45 -12.02 22.57
C VAL A 141 -8.47 -10.91 22.28
N PRO A 142 -9.57 -10.82 23.05
CA PRO A 142 -10.58 -9.80 22.83
C PRO A 142 -10.02 -8.42 23.18
N GLY A 143 -10.01 -7.52 22.21
CA GLY A 143 -9.64 -6.13 22.40
C GLY A 143 -10.83 -5.20 22.61
N GLY A 144 -10.54 -3.96 23.00
CA GLY A 144 -11.54 -2.95 23.39
C GLY A 144 -12.37 -2.37 22.24
N PHE A 145 -12.00 -2.62 20.98
CA PHE A 145 -12.71 -2.10 19.82
C PHE A 145 -13.40 -3.23 19.05
N PHE A 146 -14.69 -3.48 19.27
CA PHE A 146 -15.43 -4.55 18.59
C PHE A 146 -14.76 -5.94 18.64
N GLY A 147 -13.95 -6.21 19.68
CA GLY A 147 -13.16 -7.44 19.83
C GLY A 147 -11.73 -7.37 19.29
N MET A 148 -11.37 -6.30 18.55
CA MET A 148 -10.04 -6.07 17.99
C MET A 148 -9.10 -5.37 18.98
N PRO A 149 -7.84 -5.83 19.13
CA PRO A 149 -6.83 -5.18 19.96
C PRO A 149 -6.35 -3.86 19.33
N TYR A 150 -6.08 -2.85 20.17
CA TYR A 150 -5.52 -1.57 19.70
C TYR A 150 -4.17 -1.71 19.00
N GLN A 151 -3.46 -2.81 19.29
CA GLN A 151 -2.23 -3.19 18.63
C GLN A 151 -2.43 -3.34 17.11
N ASN A 152 -3.60 -3.81 16.64
CA ASN A 152 -3.88 -3.95 15.22
C ASN A 152 -3.86 -2.58 14.50
N PHE A 153 -4.40 -1.52 15.10
CA PHE A 153 -4.32 -0.17 14.51
C PHE A 153 -2.87 0.30 14.33
N ALA A 154 -2.04 0.11 15.35
CA ALA A 154 -0.63 0.46 15.29
C ALA A 154 0.10 -0.40 14.24
N GLY A 155 -0.22 -1.69 14.17
CA GLY A 155 0.31 -2.60 13.16
C GLY A 155 -0.03 -2.16 11.73
N TRP A 156 -1.28 -1.78 11.48
CA TRP A 156 -1.73 -1.29 10.16
C TRP A 156 -1.06 0.02 9.77
N PHE A 157 -0.99 0.97 10.69
CA PHE A 157 -0.31 2.24 10.45
C PHE A 157 1.18 2.03 10.18
N CYS A 158 1.89 1.27 11.02
CA CYS A 158 3.33 1.05 10.89
C CYS A 158 3.67 0.26 9.63
N THR A 159 2.96 -0.84 9.35
CA THR A 159 3.15 -1.64 8.14
C THR A 159 2.90 -0.80 6.89
N GLY A 160 1.79 -0.05 6.91
CA GLY A 160 1.43 0.98 5.93
C GLY A 160 2.57 1.95 5.64
N ALA A 161 3.03 2.62 6.68
CA ALA A 161 4.05 3.64 6.60
C ALA A 161 5.38 3.08 6.08
N VAL A 162 5.79 1.88 6.52
CA VAL A 162 7.06 1.26 6.10
C VAL A 162 7.06 0.97 4.60
N PHE A 163 6.05 0.28 4.06
CA PHE A 163 6.08 -0.02 2.62
C PHE A 163 5.93 1.25 1.78
N MET A 164 5.13 2.24 2.21
CA MET A 164 5.01 3.52 1.51
C MET A 164 6.33 4.31 1.56
N ALA A 165 7.06 4.27 2.66
CA ALA A 165 8.37 4.90 2.80
C ALA A 165 9.41 4.24 1.87
N ILE A 166 9.47 2.91 1.84
CA ILE A 166 10.36 2.18 0.92
C ILE A 166 10.00 2.49 -0.54
N ALA A 167 8.72 2.47 -0.90
CA ALA A 167 8.28 2.80 -2.24
C ALA A 167 8.66 4.24 -2.62
N THR A 168 8.48 5.19 -1.70
CA THR A 168 8.89 6.60 -1.88
C THR A 168 10.40 6.72 -2.11
N LEU A 169 11.20 5.99 -1.34
CA LEU A 169 12.66 5.96 -1.47
C LEU A 169 13.08 5.39 -2.84
N ILE A 170 12.48 4.28 -3.28
CA ILE A 170 12.75 3.68 -4.60
C ILE A 170 12.42 4.68 -5.71
N TRP A 171 11.28 5.37 -5.61
CA TRP A 171 10.87 6.39 -6.58
C TRP A 171 11.82 7.59 -6.59
N ARG A 172 12.34 8.00 -5.43
CA ARG A 172 13.32 9.06 -5.30
C ARG A 172 14.66 8.70 -5.94
N LEU A 173 15.18 7.50 -5.67
CA LEU A 173 16.43 7.00 -6.24
C LEU A 173 16.37 6.93 -7.77
N LYS A 174 15.24 6.48 -8.33
CA LYS A 174 15.04 6.47 -9.78
C LYS A 174 15.05 7.89 -10.37
N LYS A 175 14.35 8.84 -9.74
CA LYS A 175 14.33 10.25 -10.19
C LYS A 175 15.75 10.85 -10.17
N LEU A 176 16.55 10.52 -9.15
CA LEU A 176 17.95 10.95 -9.08
C LEU A 176 18.81 10.31 -10.18
N LYS A 177 18.61 9.03 -10.49
CA LYS A 177 19.34 8.35 -11.59
C LYS A 177 18.96 8.90 -12.96
N SER A 178 17.68 9.22 -13.18
CA SER A 178 17.25 9.86 -14.44
C SER A 178 17.82 11.26 -14.58
N LEU A 179 17.83 12.07 -13.51
CA LEU A 179 18.47 13.39 -13.49
C LEU A 179 19.97 13.29 -13.81
N LYS A 180 20.68 12.33 -13.19
CA LYS A 180 22.12 12.12 -13.43
C LYS A 180 22.43 11.67 -14.87
N LEU A 181 21.63 10.80 -15.47
CA LEU A 181 21.82 10.38 -16.87
C LEU A 181 21.62 11.55 -17.84
N THR A 182 20.65 12.43 -17.58
CA THR A 182 20.43 13.63 -18.41
C THR A 182 21.49 14.71 -18.22
N THR A 183 22.14 14.80 -17.05
CA THR A 183 23.26 15.75 -16.82
C THR A 183 24.58 15.27 -17.42
N VAL A 184 24.68 14.00 -17.85
CA VAL A 184 25.82 13.48 -18.62
C VAL A 184 25.41 13.39 -20.09
N CYS A 185 25.04 14.54 -20.67
CA CYS A 185 24.96 14.70 -22.11
C CYS A 185 25.74 15.98 -22.48
N PRO A 186 27.00 15.86 -22.91
CA PRO A 186 27.84 17.00 -23.30
C PRO A 186 27.33 17.78 -24.52
N TRP A 187 26.24 17.36 -25.16
CA TRP A 187 25.91 17.74 -26.54
C TRP A 187 24.78 18.76 -26.68
N ARG A 188 24.25 19.32 -25.58
CA ARG A 188 23.14 20.29 -25.65
C ARG A 188 23.58 21.77 -25.68
N CYS A 189 24.79 22.05 -26.18
CA CYS A 189 25.25 23.39 -26.54
C CYS A 189 24.88 23.85 -27.96
N ILE A 190 24.07 23.11 -28.74
CA ILE A 190 23.86 23.43 -30.18
C ILE A 190 22.60 24.28 -30.47
N TRP A 191 21.73 24.56 -29.49
CA TRP A 191 20.53 25.40 -29.73
C TRP A 191 20.47 26.68 -28.89
N ALA A 192 21.63 27.22 -28.51
CA ALA A 192 21.75 28.53 -27.88
C ALA A 192 22.06 29.63 -28.90
N THR A 193 21.28 29.75 -29.98
CA THR A 193 21.28 30.95 -30.83
C THR A 193 20.01 30.99 -31.69
N SER A 194 19.00 31.73 -31.23
CA SER A 194 18.33 32.78 -32.01
C SER A 194 16.95 33.11 -31.44
N ALA A 195 16.69 34.42 -31.33
CA ALA A 195 15.38 35.08 -31.21
C ALA A 195 14.87 35.45 -29.80
N LEU A 196 15.38 36.57 -29.30
CA LEU A 196 14.58 37.75 -28.96
C LEU A 196 15.23 38.95 -29.70
N PRO A 197 14.56 40.09 -29.97
CA PRO A 197 13.14 40.43 -29.87
C PRO A 197 12.56 41.13 -31.12
N ARG A 198 11.23 41.17 -31.25
CA ARG A 198 10.45 42.40 -31.51
C ARG A 198 9.10 42.27 -30.82
#